data_AF-A0A949SSK5-F1
#
_entry.id   AF-A0A949SSK5-F1
#
_cell.length_a   1.000
_cell.length_b   1.000
_cell.length_c   1.000
_cell.angle_alpha   90.00
_cell.angle_beta   90.00
_cell.angle_gamma   90.00
#
_symmetry.space_group_name_H-M   'P 1'
#
loop_
_entity.id
_entity.type
_entity.pdbx_description
1 polymer ?
#
loop_
_entity_poly.entity_id
_entity_poly.type
_entity_poly.pdbx_seq_one_letter_code
_entity_poly.pdbx_strand_id
1 'polypeptide(L)'
;MFGTQPKCSGGVEEGHAMNLAPFHLRLDRRQLLRSLLLSTGGLITAEVYAEALTLTPRQTEGPYYPDHLPLDQDNDLTQITGGKAPAGGVVTEFGGRLLDVDGRPLAGCGIELWQADNNGCYIHSRGVQRGKERDPQFQGFGRITTNEKGEYRFRTIKPGLYTGRTRHYHIAVVKDGKRMLTTQLYLAGEPQNDRDGILKRIADEQQRLSVIREFKASGSSGELVATWDIVIGGTPEDPEPRRQGPPPRRGE
;
A
#
# COMPACT_ATOMS: atom_id res chain seq x y z
N MET A 1 -32.35 82.74 -3.91
CA MET A 1 -33.67 82.18 -3.59
C MET A 1 -34.31 81.69 -4.88
N PHE A 2 -34.59 80.38 -4.93
CA PHE A 2 -35.77 79.69 -5.50
C PHE A 2 -36.28 80.05 -6.91
N GLY A 3 -36.72 79.13 -7.78
CA GLY A 3 -36.75 77.67 -7.88
C GLY A 3 -36.59 77.35 -9.39
N THR A 4 -36.78 76.17 -9.96
CA THR A 4 -37.65 75.01 -9.71
C THR A 4 -37.19 73.90 -10.68
N GLN A 5 -37.26 72.63 -10.29
CA GLN A 5 -37.14 71.45 -11.18
C GLN A 5 -38.38 71.31 -12.12
N PRO A 6 -38.53 70.31 -13.04
CA PRO A 6 -37.75 69.08 -13.28
C PRO A 6 -37.56 68.56 -14.75
N LYS A 7 -36.82 67.43 -14.84
CA LYS A 7 -36.98 66.20 -15.69
C LYS A 7 -36.27 66.04 -17.07
N CYS A 8 -35.47 64.95 -17.10
CA CYS A 8 -35.10 63.91 -18.11
C CYS A 8 -35.30 64.19 -19.63
N SER A 9 -34.50 63.71 -20.59
CA SER A 9 -33.83 62.39 -20.78
C SER A 9 -32.98 62.35 -22.08
N GLY A 10 -31.95 61.48 -22.12
CA GLY A 10 -31.37 60.79 -23.30
C GLY A 10 -30.48 61.62 -24.24
N GLY A 11 -29.39 61.16 -24.86
CA GLY A 11 -28.69 59.87 -24.98
C GLY A 11 -27.86 59.90 -26.29
N VAL A 12 -26.88 58.97 -26.42
CA VAL A 12 -26.18 58.47 -27.64
C VAL A 12 -24.72 58.96 -27.93
N GLU A 13 -23.77 58.01 -27.73
CA GLU A 13 -22.59 57.52 -28.53
C GLU A 13 -21.69 58.48 -29.34
N GLU A 14 -20.44 58.20 -29.73
CA GLU A 14 -19.25 57.39 -29.36
C GLU A 14 -18.17 57.79 -30.40
N GLY A 15 -16.86 57.67 -30.13
CA GLY A 15 -15.86 57.54 -31.22
C GLY A 15 -14.45 58.13 -31.04
N HIS A 16 -13.53 57.25 -30.62
CA HIS A 16 -12.10 57.13 -31.00
C HIS A 16 -11.02 58.18 -30.60
N ALA A 17 -10.09 57.72 -29.75
CA ALA A 17 -8.64 57.99 -29.89
C ALA A 17 -7.80 56.86 -29.23
N MET A 18 -6.77 56.39 -29.94
CA MET A 18 -5.82 55.34 -29.55
C MET A 18 -4.74 55.84 -28.60
N ASN A 19 -4.33 55.06 -27.59
CA ASN A 19 -2.93 55.09 -27.12
C ASN A 19 -2.49 53.80 -26.40
N LEU A 20 -1.29 53.33 -26.75
CA LEU A 20 -0.64 52.11 -26.28
C LEU A 20 -0.08 52.28 -24.85
N ALA A 21 -0.42 51.35 -23.96
CA ALA A 21 0.26 51.18 -22.67
C ALA A 21 1.05 49.85 -22.68
N PRO A 22 2.24 49.80 -22.07
CA PRO A 22 3.10 48.61 -22.10
C PRO A 22 2.50 47.45 -21.30
N PHE A 23 2.29 46.31 -21.95
CA PHE A 23 1.92 45.06 -21.29
C PHE A 23 3.11 44.52 -20.50
N HIS A 24 3.08 44.67 -19.18
CA HIS A 24 3.89 43.86 -18.28
C HIS A 24 3.25 42.48 -18.15
N LEU A 25 3.76 41.50 -18.91
CA LEU A 25 3.46 40.09 -18.67
C LEU A 25 4.09 39.66 -17.34
N ARG A 26 3.27 39.56 -16.29
CA ARG A 26 3.63 38.77 -15.10
C ARG A 26 3.57 37.29 -15.48
N LEU A 27 4.69 36.74 -15.93
CA LEU A 27 4.83 35.31 -16.18
C LEU A 27 4.83 34.56 -14.86
N ASP A 28 3.77 33.79 -14.62
CA ASP A 28 3.70 32.84 -13.51
C ASP A 28 4.65 31.66 -13.79
N ARG A 29 5.52 31.32 -12.82
CA ARG A 29 6.50 30.22 -12.91
C ARG A 29 5.87 28.90 -13.36
N ARG A 30 4.57 28.71 -13.08
CA ARG A 30 3.80 27.52 -13.44
C ARG A 30 3.44 27.40 -14.92
N GLN A 31 3.41 28.50 -15.68
CA GLN A 31 3.10 28.47 -17.12
C GLN A 31 4.34 28.31 -18.00
N LEU A 32 5.51 28.71 -17.51
CA LEU A 32 6.80 28.60 -18.21
C LEU A 32 7.33 27.15 -18.31
N LEU A 33 6.90 26.27 -17.39
CA LEU A 33 7.23 24.84 -17.42
C LEU A 33 6.33 24.01 -18.36
N ARG A 34 5.24 24.58 -18.89
CA ARG A 34 4.35 23.88 -19.83
C ARG A 34 4.68 24.14 -21.32
N SER A 35 5.52 25.12 -21.63
CA SER A 35 5.86 25.49 -23.02
C SER A 35 7.25 25.03 -23.49
N LEU A 36 7.94 24.16 -22.74
CA LEU A 36 9.31 23.73 -23.03
C LEU A 36 9.42 22.28 -23.56
N LEU A 37 8.35 21.70 -24.11
CA LEU A 37 8.34 20.34 -24.67
C LEU A 37 8.09 20.26 -26.18
N LEU A 38 8.23 21.36 -26.92
CA LEU A 38 8.03 21.36 -28.37
C LEU A 38 9.18 22.00 -29.14
N SER A 39 10.42 21.60 -28.87
CA SER A 39 11.53 21.80 -29.82
C SER A 39 12.84 21.19 -29.33
N THR A 40 12.94 19.86 -29.39
CA THR A 40 14.08 19.09 -29.96
C THR A 40 13.84 17.63 -29.62
N GLY A 41 13.75 16.80 -30.66
CA GLY A 41 13.62 15.35 -30.54
C GLY A 41 14.75 14.77 -29.71
N GLY A 42 14.40 14.20 -28.57
CA GLY A 42 15.24 13.33 -27.79
C GLY A 42 14.38 12.15 -27.39
N LEU A 43 14.84 10.94 -27.69
CA LEU A 43 14.32 9.72 -27.09
C LEU A 43 14.32 9.92 -25.58
N ILE A 44 13.17 10.22 -25.00
CA ILE A 44 12.98 10.10 -23.56
C ILE A 44 12.84 8.59 -23.35
N THR A 45 13.97 7.91 -23.10
CA THR A 45 13.90 6.61 -22.45
C THR A 45 13.03 6.81 -21.20
N ALA A 46 12.19 5.84 -20.87
CA ALA A 46 11.33 5.86 -19.68
C ALA A 46 12.11 5.94 -18.34
N GLU A 47 13.38 6.33 -18.37
CA GLU A 47 14.32 6.40 -17.26
C GLU A 47 14.34 7.76 -16.54
N VAL A 48 13.59 8.75 -17.02
CA VAL A 48 13.50 10.05 -16.32
C VAL A 48 12.15 10.12 -15.62
N TYR A 49 12.20 10.06 -14.29
CA TYR A 49 11.12 9.90 -13.30
C TYR A 49 10.75 8.45 -12.95
N ALA A 50 11.72 7.67 -12.46
CA ALA A 50 11.40 6.64 -11.49
C ALA A 50 10.87 7.34 -10.22
N GLU A 51 9.56 7.35 -10.00
CA GLU A 51 9.04 7.59 -8.64
C GLU A 51 9.65 6.51 -7.75
N ALA A 52 10.41 6.93 -6.73
CA ALA A 52 11.02 5.99 -5.80
C ALA A 52 9.91 5.12 -5.18
N LEU A 53 10.04 3.81 -5.30
CA LEU A 53 9.07 2.88 -4.73
C LEU A 53 9.02 3.08 -3.20
N THR A 54 7.80 3.12 -2.66
CA THR A 54 7.61 3.22 -1.22
C THR A 54 7.97 1.89 -0.57
N LEU A 55 9.01 1.90 0.28
CA LEU A 55 9.37 0.76 1.10
C LEU A 55 8.19 0.26 1.93
N THR A 56 7.99 -1.06 1.97
CA THR A 56 7.01 -1.66 2.86
C THR A 56 7.53 -1.59 4.31
N PRO A 57 6.79 -0.99 5.25
CA PRO A 57 7.25 -0.81 6.62
C PRO A 57 7.37 -2.16 7.35
N ARG A 58 8.39 -2.28 8.20
CA ARG A 58 8.51 -3.38 9.17
C ARG A 58 7.50 -3.19 10.29
N GLN A 59 6.86 -4.27 10.71
CA GLN A 59 5.98 -4.30 11.87
C GLN A 59 6.25 -5.54 12.72
N THR A 60 5.66 -5.59 13.91
CA THR A 60 5.77 -6.75 14.81
C THR A 60 5.14 -8.00 14.17
N GLU A 61 5.76 -9.15 14.44
CA GLU A 61 5.20 -10.47 14.12
C GLU A 61 3.87 -10.72 14.83
N GLY A 62 3.65 -10.06 15.98
CA GLY A 62 2.55 -10.38 16.88
C GLY A 62 2.81 -11.69 17.64
N PRO A 63 1.92 -12.02 18.59
CA PRO A 63 2.14 -13.16 19.48
C PRO A 63 1.57 -14.48 18.92
N TYR A 64 1.05 -14.50 17.69
CA TYR A 64 0.24 -15.60 17.17
C TYR A 64 0.76 -16.20 15.86
N TYR A 65 2.08 -16.13 15.62
CA TYR A 65 2.71 -17.02 14.66
C TYR A 65 2.48 -18.47 15.11
N PRO A 66 2.11 -19.42 14.23
CA PRO A 66 1.74 -20.77 14.66
C PRO A 66 2.82 -21.42 15.53
N ASP A 67 2.43 -21.91 16.72
CA ASP A 67 3.30 -22.67 17.61
C ASP A 67 3.56 -24.09 17.07
N HIS A 68 2.64 -24.59 16.25
CA HIS A 68 2.79 -25.78 15.43
C HIS A 68 2.33 -25.45 14.01
N LEU A 69 3.20 -25.65 13.02
CA LEU A 69 2.81 -25.43 11.63
C LEU A 69 1.78 -26.48 11.19
N PRO A 70 0.72 -26.08 10.47
CA PRO A 70 -0.25 -27.02 9.90
C PRO A 70 0.42 -27.93 8.85
N LEU A 71 -0.22 -29.06 8.55
CA LEU A 71 0.26 -29.97 7.49
C LEU A 71 0.16 -29.31 6.12
N ASP A 72 -1.01 -28.75 5.80
CA ASP A 72 -1.20 -27.93 4.62
C ASP A 72 -0.65 -26.53 4.88
N GLN A 73 0.18 -26.06 3.96
CA GLN A 73 0.85 -24.77 4.05
C GLN A 73 0.93 -24.10 2.68
N ASP A 74 0.11 -24.51 1.72
CA ASP A 74 0.09 -23.89 0.41
C ASP A 74 -0.55 -22.49 0.48
N ASN A 75 -0.79 -21.90 -0.69
CA ASN A 75 -1.30 -20.55 -0.83
C ASN A 75 -2.83 -20.46 -0.97
N ASP A 76 -3.58 -21.56 -0.83
CA ASP A 76 -5.04 -21.56 -0.69
C ASP A 76 -5.45 -22.00 0.72
N LEU A 77 -5.56 -21.05 1.63
CA LEU A 77 -5.91 -21.30 3.04
C LEU A 77 -7.40 -21.65 3.23
N THR A 78 -8.21 -21.65 2.17
CA THR A 78 -9.67 -21.89 2.25
C THR A 78 -10.03 -23.37 2.25
N GLN A 79 -9.06 -24.24 1.99
CA GLN A 79 -9.24 -25.68 1.93
C GLN A 79 -8.16 -26.36 2.76
N ILE A 80 -8.51 -27.49 3.37
CA ILE A 80 -7.58 -28.36 4.08
C ILE A 80 -7.69 -29.73 3.42
N THR A 81 -6.58 -30.38 3.15
CA THR A 81 -6.50 -31.75 2.64
C THR A 81 -7.24 -32.69 3.61
N GLY A 82 -8.28 -33.36 3.11
CA GLY A 82 -9.15 -34.22 3.94
C GLY A 82 -10.16 -33.46 4.81
N GLY A 83 -10.27 -32.14 4.62
CA GLY A 83 -11.34 -31.31 5.18
C GLY A 83 -12.72 -31.75 4.68
N LYS A 84 -13.75 -31.48 5.48
CA LYS A 84 -15.15 -31.86 5.19
C LYS A 84 -15.89 -30.77 4.42
N ALA A 85 -15.41 -29.54 4.50
CA ALA A 85 -15.97 -28.37 3.84
C ALA A 85 -14.88 -27.28 3.66
N PRO A 86 -15.09 -26.29 2.80
CA PRO A 86 -14.26 -25.09 2.76
C PRO A 86 -14.35 -24.29 4.07
N ALA A 87 -13.34 -23.44 4.30
CA ALA A 87 -13.34 -22.47 5.39
C ALA A 87 -14.55 -21.53 5.31
N GLY A 88 -15.08 -21.15 6.47
CA GLY A 88 -16.15 -20.18 6.59
C GLY A 88 -15.68 -18.74 6.39
N GLY A 89 -16.59 -17.86 6.00
CA GLY A 89 -16.34 -16.43 5.83
C GLY A 89 -16.30 -15.99 4.37
N VAL A 90 -15.90 -14.74 4.15
CA VAL A 90 -15.82 -14.15 2.80
C VAL A 90 -14.47 -14.49 2.21
N VAL A 91 -14.45 -15.31 1.16
CA VAL A 91 -13.23 -15.62 0.43
C VAL A 91 -12.59 -14.33 -0.09
N THR A 92 -11.28 -14.24 0.09
CA THR A 92 -10.47 -13.08 -0.24
C THR A 92 -9.18 -13.53 -0.88
N GLU A 93 -8.81 -12.91 -1.99
CA GLU A 93 -7.56 -13.13 -2.69
C GLU A 93 -6.72 -11.85 -2.67
N PHE A 94 -5.43 -11.97 -2.38
CA PHE A 94 -4.51 -10.87 -2.58
C PHE A 94 -3.16 -11.36 -3.08
N GLY A 95 -2.47 -10.48 -3.79
CA GLY A 95 -1.16 -10.76 -4.37
C GLY A 95 -0.60 -9.57 -5.11
N GLY A 96 0.62 -9.72 -5.60
CA GLY A 96 1.34 -8.69 -6.31
C GLY A 96 2.76 -9.17 -6.57
N ARG A 97 3.71 -8.26 -6.57
CA ARG A 97 5.13 -8.56 -6.75
C ARG A 97 5.94 -8.22 -5.51
N LEU A 98 6.96 -9.03 -5.24
CA LEU A 98 8.05 -8.67 -4.35
C LEU A 98 9.14 -7.96 -5.17
N LEU A 99 9.48 -6.74 -4.76
CA LEU A 99 10.40 -5.86 -5.48
C LEU A 99 11.53 -5.37 -4.55
N ASP A 100 12.69 -5.08 -5.14
CA ASP A 100 13.73 -4.25 -4.51
C ASP A 100 13.37 -2.75 -4.59
N VAL A 101 14.23 -1.89 -4.05
CA VAL A 101 14.05 -0.43 -4.07
C VAL A 101 14.14 0.21 -5.45
N ASP A 102 14.78 -0.47 -6.40
CA ASP A 102 14.91 -0.03 -7.79
C ASP A 102 13.75 -0.58 -8.67
N GLY A 103 12.83 -1.34 -8.08
CA GLY A 103 11.69 -1.95 -8.75
C GLY A 103 12.00 -3.25 -9.50
N ARG A 104 13.15 -3.88 -9.24
CA ARG A 104 13.48 -5.19 -9.81
C ARG A 104 12.72 -6.29 -9.05
N PRO A 105 12.16 -7.28 -9.76
CA PRO A 105 11.48 -8.39 -9.12
C PRO A 105 12.45 -9.32 -8.38
N LEU A 106 12.04 -9.77 -7.20
CA LEU A 106 12.81 -10.70 -6.37
C LEU A 106 12.22 -12.10 -6.43
N ALA A 107 12.90 -12.99 -7.15
CA ALA A 107 12.50 -14.38 -7.37
C ALA A 107 13.02 -15.33 -6.28
N GLY A 108 12.31 -16.44 -6.07
CA GLY A 108 12.75 -17.49 -5.14
C GLY A 108 12.73 -17.05 -3.67
N CYS A 109 11.92 -16.05 -3.32
CA CYS A 109 11.69 -15.62 -1.95
C CYS A 109 10.41 -16.29 -1.42
N GLY A 110 10.47 -16.87 -0.23
CA GLY A 110 9.28 -17.34 0.47
C GLY A 110 8.48 -16.15 1.01
N ILE A 111 7.18 -16.10 0.72
CA ILE A 111 6.21 -15.26 1.40
C ILE A 111 5.41 -16.16 2.32
N GLU A 112 5.38 -15.86 3.60
CA GLU A 112 4.56 -16.56 4.59
C GLU A 112 3.41 -15.66 5.01
N LEU A 113 2.21 -16.25 5.11
CA LEU A 113 0.98 -15.63 5.59
C LEU A 113 0.54 -16.35 6.86
N TRP A 114 0.22 -15.60 7.91
CA TRP A 114 -0.59 -16.10 9.03
C TRP A 114 -1.65 -15.09 9.41
N GLN A 115 -2.82 -15.58 9.81
CA GLN A 115 -3.96 -14.73 10.15
C GLN A 115 -4.95 -15.43 11.07
N ALA A 116 -5.90 -14.66 11.60
CA ALA A 116 -7.09 -15.19 12.23
C ALA A 116 -8.07 -15.74 11.19
N ASP A 117 -8.91 -16.69 11.62
CA ASP A 117 -10.11 -17.12 10.91
C ASP A 117 -11.22 -16.04 10.93
N ASN A 118 -12.37 -16.34 10.33
CA ASN A 118 -13.55 -15.46 10.31
C ASN A 118 -14.10 -15.09 11.71
N ASN A 119 -13.81 -15.89 12.73
CA ASN A 119 -14.19 -15.67 14.12
C ASN A 119 -13.16 -14.81 14.88
N GLY A 120 -11.99 -14.54 14.30
CA GLY A 120 -10.92 -13.79 14.96
C GLY A 120 -10.00 -14.67 15.81
N CYS A 121 -9.97 -15.98 15.55
CA CYS A 121 -9.13 -16.96 16.25
C CYS A 121 -7.94 -17.37 15.36
N TYR A 122 -6.73 -17.41 15.94
CA TYR A 122 -5.52 -17.89 15.26
C TYR A 122 -5.28 -19.39 15.53
N ILE A 123 -4.55 -20.05 14.63
CA ILE A 123 -3.98 -21.39 14.88
C ILE A 123 -2.77 -21.31 15.82
N HIS A 124 -3.04 -20.98 17.07
CA HIS A 124 -2.05 -20.91 18.16
C HIS A 124 -2.75 -21.29 19.46
N SER A 125 -2.06 -21.98 20.37
CA SER A 125 -2.55 -22.32 21.73
C SER A 125 -3.16 -21.16 22.55
N ARG A 126 -2.80 -19.89 22.25
CA ARG A 126 -3.31 -18.67 22.90
C ARG A 126 -4.07 -17.76 21.94
N GLY A 127 -4.34 -18.25 20.74
CA GLY A 127 -4.94 -17.51 19.63
C GLY A 127 -6.47 -17.53 19.60
N VAL A 128 -7.11 -18.37 20.42
CA VAL A 128 -8.59 -18.49 20.49
C VAL A 128 -9.16 -17.41 21.41
N GLN A 129 -10.10 -16.61 20.90
CA GLN A 129 -10.75 -15.55 21.68
C GLN A 129 -11.72 -16.15 22.71
N ARG A 130 -11.89 -15.47 23.86
CA ARG A 130 -12.84 -15.89 24.90
C ARG A 130 -14.26 -16.00 24.32
N GLY A 131 -14.88 -17.16 24.51
CA GLY A 131 -16.26 -17.43 24.07
C GLY A 131 -16.41 -17.64 22.55
N LYS A 132 -15.31 -17.88 21.84
CA LYS A 132 -15.31 -18.22 20.42
C LYS A 132 -14.63 -19.57 20.19
N GLU A 133 -14.96 -20.18 19.06
CA GLU A 133 -14.30 -21.39 18.57
C GLU A 133 -13.55 -21.08 17.28
N ARG A 134 -12.44 -21.77 17.07
CA ARG A 134 -11.70 -21.68 15.81
C ARG A 134 -12.47 -22.41 14.73
N ASP A 135 -12.46 -21.89 13.51
CA ASP A 135 -12.90 -22.63 12.34
C ASP A 135 -11.96 -23.82 12.09
N PRO A 136 -12.45 -25.08 12.24
CA PRO A 136 -11.63 -26.25 12.02
C PRO A 136 -11.30 -26.48 10.54
N GLN A 137 -11.99 -25.83 9.61
CA GLN A 137 -11.77 -25.94 8.16
C GLN A 137 -10.83 -24.85 7.62
N PHE A 138 -10.41 -23.89 8.44
CA PHE A 138 -9.47 -22.85 8.02
C PHE A 138 -8.02 -23.20 8.36
N GLN A 139 -7.13 -23.08 7.36
CA GLN A 139 -5.72 -23.45 7.44
C GLN A 139 -4.92 -22.50 8.36
N GLY A 140 -5.21 -21.20 8.32
CA GLY A 140 -4.62 -20.19 9.22
C GLY A 140 -3.17 -19.77 8.90
N PHE A 141 -2.40 -20.60 8.21
CA PHE A 141 -1.04 -20.32 7.76
C PHE A 141 -0.85 -20.81 6.32
N GLY A 142 -0.09 -20.08 5.51
CA GLY A 142 0.32 -20.55 4.18
C GLY A 142 1.63 -19.94 3.74
N ARG A 143 2.26 -20.52 2.73
CA ARG A 143 3.49 -20.02 2.13
C ARG A 143 3.48 -20.17 0.62
N ILE A 144 4.16 -19.26 -0.06
CA ILE A 144 4.40 -19.32 -1.50
C ILE A 144 5.80 -18.83 -1.83
N THR A 145 6.43 -19.41 -2.85
CA THR A 145 7.70 -18.91 -3.38
C THR A 145 7.44 -17.98 -4.55
N THR A 146 8.02 -16.78 -4.53
CA THR A 146 7.90 -15.82 -5.64
C THR A 146 8.48 -16.40 -6.93
N ASN A 147 7.78 -16.19 -8.04
CA ASN A 147 8.27 -16.62 -9.35
C ASN A 147 9.35 -15.68 -9.92
N GLU A 148 9.80 -15.91 -11.16
CA GLU A 148 10.82 -15.09 -11.84
C GLU A 148 10.44 -13.60 -11.98
N LYS A 149 9.15 -13.28 -11.97
CA LYS A 149 8.62 -11.92 -12.00
C LYS A 149 8.36 -11.35 -10.60
N GLY A 150 8.79 -12.04 -9.55
CA GLY A 150 8.56 -11.69 -8.16
C GLY A 150 7.11 -11.89 -7.72
N GLU A 151 6.26 -12.53 -8.52
CA GLU A 151 4.82 -12.59 -8.25
C GLU A 151 4.49 -13.58 -7.13
N TYR A 152 3.50 -13.21 -6.31
CA TYR A 152 2.91 -14.06 -5.29
C TYR A 152 1.40 -13.83 -5.22
N ARG A 153 0.66 -14.82 -4.72
CA ARG A 153 -0.79 -14.75 -4.53
C ARG A 153 -1.24 -15.72 -3.45
N PHE A 154 -2.13 -15.25 -2.58
CA PHE A 154 -2.83 -16.06 -1.60
C PHE A 154 -4.33 -15.99 -1.84
N ARG A 155 -4.98 -17.14 -1.76
CA ARG A 155 -6.42 -17.28 -1.61
C ARG A 155 -6.70 -17.64 -0.14
N THR A 156 -7.54 -16.87 0.51
CA THR A 156 -7.81 -16.96 1.94
C THR A 156 -9.23 -16.44 2.25
N ILE A 157 -9.50 -16.04 3.48
CA ILE A 157 -10.75 -15.39 3.90
C ILE A 157 -10.47 -14.02 4.53
N LYS A 158 -11.47 -13.14 4.53
CA LYS A 158 -11.46 -11.91 5.31
C LYS A 158 -11.38 -12.26 6.80
N PRO A 159 -10.30 -11.89 7.53
CA PRO A 159 -10.10 -12.30 8.92
C PRO A 159 -11.14 -11.63 9.81
N GLY A 160 -11.57 -12.34 10.84
CA GLY A 160 -12.41 -11.85 11.91
C GLY A 160 -11.72 -10.77 12.75
N LEU A 161 -12.50 -9.94 13.43
CA LEU A 161 -11.95 -9.02 14.43
C LEU A 161 -11.55 -9.78 15.68
N TYR A 162 -10.41 -9.40 16.23
CA TYR A 162 -9.94 -9.85 17.54
C TYR A 162 -9.53 -8.67 18.41
N THR A 163 -9.44 -8.92 19.71
CA THR A 163 -9.35 -7.85 20.72
C THR A 163 -8.20 -6.88 20.45
N GLY A 164 -8.55 -5.59 20.33
CA GLY A 164 -7.59 -4.49 20.26
C GLY A 164 -6.92 -4.25 18.91
N ARG A 165 -7.31 -4.95 17.84
CA ARG A 165 -6.70 -4.84 16.51
C ARG A 165 -7.74 -4.63 15.42
N THR A 166 -7.33 -3.97 14.33
CA THR A 166 -8.09 -3.96 13.08
C THR A 166 -7.90 -5.28 12.33
N ARG A 167 -8.65 -5.52 11.25
CA ARG A 167 -8.45 -6.70 10.40
C ARG A 167 -7.13 -6.58 9.63
N HIS A 168 -6.32 -7.62 9.70
CA HIS A 168 -5.04 -7.66 9.00
C HIS A 168 -4.61 -9.09 8.70
N TYR A 169 -3.69 -9.19 7.75
CA TYR A 169 -2.94 -10.37 7.38
C TYR A 169 -1.49 -10.15 7.79
N HIS A 170 -0.89 -11.07 8.55
CA HIS A 170 0.54 -10.96 8.82
C HIS A 170 1.35 -11.58 7.69
N ILE A 171 2.50 -10.97 7.41
CA ILE A 171 3.32 -11.33 6.27
C ILE A 171 4.78 -11.39 6.70
N ALA A 172 5.48 -12.43 6.27
CA ALA A 172 6.93 -12.48 6.32
C ALA A 172 7.52 -12.77 4.96
N VAL A 173 8.64 -12.12 4.65
CA VAL A 173 9.46 -12.43 3.48
C VAL A 173 10.70 -13.15 3.98
N VAL A 174 10.96 -14.33 3.42
CA VAL A 174 12.07 -15.22 3.79
C VAL A 174 12.91 -15.52 2.56
N LYS A 175 14.23 -15.39 2.67
CA LYS A 175 15.18 -15.76 1.62
C LYS A 175 16.32 -16.54 2.26
N ASP A 176 16.63 -17.72 1.72
CA ASP A 176 17.70 -18.60 2.22
C ASP A 176 17.62 -18.87 3.73
N GLY A 177 16.40 -19.09 4.22
CA GLY A 177 16.12 -19.33 5.65
C GLY A 177 16.19 -18.09 6.54
N LYS A 178 16.48 -16.91 6.00
CA LYS A 178 16.55 -15.64 6.74
C LYS A 178 15.30 -14.81 6.55
N ARG A 179 14.76 -14.28 7.65
CA ARG A 179 13.62 -13.37 7.66
C ARG A 179 14.07 -11.98 7.21
N MET A 180 13.69 -11.62 5.98
CA MET A 180 14.04 -10.34 5.34
C MET A 180 13.08 -9.22 5.73
N LEU A 181 11.79 -9.53 5.93
CA LEU A 181 10.76 -8.59 6.35
C LEU A 181 9.71 -9.32 7.20
N THR A 182 9.20 -8.61 8.21
CA THR A 182 7.91 -8.92 8.86
C THR A 182 7.06 -7.67 8.79
N THR A 183 5.84 -7.80 8.30
CA THR A 183 4.90 -6.70 8.12
C THR A 183 3.46 -7.21 8.23
N GLN A 184 2.48 -6.33 8.01
CA GLN A 184 1.07 -6.68 8.03
C GLN A 184 0.34 -5.93 6.91
N LEU A 185 -0.62 -6.58 6.27
CA LEU A 185 -1.52 -6.00 5.27
C LEU A 185 -2.88 -5.73 5.90
N TYR A 186 -3.36 -4.50 5.78
CA TYR A 186 -4.60 -4.01 6.36
C TYR A 186 -5.66 -3.77 5.28
N LEU A 187 -6.92 -3.92 5.66
CA LEU A 187 -8.05 -3.63 4.79
C LEU A 187 -8.41 -2.13 4.88
N ALA A 188 -8.51 -1.48 3.72
CA ALA A 188 -8.98 -0.09 3.65
C ALA A 188 -10.44 0.02 4.12
N GLY A 189 -10.77 1.14 4.76
CA GLY A 189 -12.13 1.44 5.22
C GLY A 189 -12.57 0.73 6.51
N GLU A 190 -11.73 -0.11 7.13
CA GLU A 190 -12.05 -0.69 8.45
C GLU A 190 -12.01 0.41 9.53
N PRO A 191 -13.11 0.66 10.28
CA PRO A 191 -13.16 1.70 11.31
C PRO A 191 -12.12 1.52 12.43
N GLN A 192 -11.68 0.30 12.68
CA GLN A 192 -10.68 -0.03 13.68
C GLN A 192 -9.27 0.46 13.29
N ASN A 193 -9.02 0.78 12.00
CA ASN A 193 -7.72 1.32 11.56
C ASN A 193 -7.34 2.59 12.34
N ASP A 194 -8.31 3.44 12.68
CA ASP A 194 -8.09 4.70 13.42
C ASP A 194 -7.67 4.51 14.89
N ARG A 195 -7.84 3.28 15.40
CA ARG A 195 -7.57 2.91 16.80
C ARG A 195 -6.47 1.85 16.92
N ASP A 196 -6.08 1.19 15.84
CA ASP A 196 -5.05 0.16 15.85
C ASP A 196 -3.67 0.79 16.12
N GLY A 197 -3.13 0.55 17.31
CA GLY A 197 -1.85 1.12 17.74
C GLY A 197 -0.64 0.63 16.94
N ILE A 198 -0.71 -0.52 16.26
CA ILE A 198 0.38 -1.03 15.42
C ILE A 198 0.39 -0.32 14.07
N LEU A 199 -0.78 -0.15 13.46
CA LEU A 199 -0.93 0.60 12.21
C LEU A 199 -0.54 2.07 12.40
N LYS A 200 -0.98 2.70 13.49
CA LYS A 200 -0.70 4.12 13.79
C LYS A 200 0.76 4.42 14.12
N ARG A 201 1.56 3.42 14.49
CA ARG A 201 3.00 3.59 14.73
C ARG A 201 3.79 3.79 13.44
N ILE A 202 3.22 3.52 12.27
CA ILE A 202 3.85 3.85 10.99
C ILE A 202 3.73 5.37 10.80
N ALA A 203 4.81 6.07 11.12
CA ALA A 203 4.89 7.53 11.10
C ALA A 203 4.82 8.08 9.67
N ASP A 204 5.56 7.47 8.75
CA ASP A 204 5.55 7.84 7.34
C ASP A 204 4.20 7.48 6.70
N GLU A 205 3.55 8.47 6.11
CA GLU A 205 2.22 8.29 5.55
C GLU A 205 2.22 7.40 4.31
N GLN A 206 3.23 7.52 3.44
CA GLN A 206 3.32 6.70 2.24
C GLN A 206 3.51 5.23 2.61
N GLN A 207 4.40 4.94 3.57
CA GLN A 207 4.58 3.59 4.10
C GLN A 207 3.31 3.06 4.78
N ARG A 208 2.58 3.91 5.51
CA ARG A 208 1.31 3.51 6.13
C ARG A 208 0.27 3.17 5.07
N LEU A 209 0.18 3.96 4.00
CA LEU A 209 -0.72 3.70 2.88
C LEU A 209 -0.28 2.51 2.03
N SER A 210 1.02 2.19 1.98
CA SER A 210 1.52 1.02 1.23
C SER A 210 1.02 -0.30 1.80
N VAL A 211 0.63 -0.35 3.08
CA VAL A 211 0.07 -1.53 3.74
C VAL A 211 -1.43 -1.49 3.95
N ILE A 212 -2.14 -0.43 3.53
CA ILE A 212 -3.60 -0.36 3.58
C ILE A 212 -4.13 -0.51 2.17
N ARG A 213 -4.81 -1.63 1.86
CA ARG A 213 -5.27 -1.92 0.50
C ARG A 213 -6.78 -2.06 0.44
N GLU A 214 -7.35 -1.57 -0.65
CA GLU A 214 -8.76 -1.73 -0.97
C GLU A 214 -9.01 -3.15 -1.51
N PHE A 215 -9.94 -3.84 -0.87
CA PHE A 215 -10.39 -5.17 -1.27
C PHE A 215 -11.74 -5.04 -1.97
N LYS A 216 -11.76 -5.25 -3.28
CA LYS A 216 -12.94 -5.06 -4.13
C LYS A 216 -13.63 -6.38 -4.39
N ALA A 217 -14.96 -6.37 -4.44
CA ALA A 217 -15.70 -7.53 -4.90
C ALA A 217 -15.31 -7.87 -6.35
N SER A 218 -15.09 -9.15 -6.62
CA SER A 218 -14.79 -9.70 -7.94
C SER A 218 -15.90 -10.66 -8.35
N GLY A 219 -16.40 -10.49 -9.57
CA GLY A 219 -17.47 -11.33 -10.12
C GLY A 219 -18.78 -11.30 -9.32
N SER A 220 -19.60 -12.32 -9.53
CA SER A 220 -20.90 -12.49 -8.87
C SER A 220 -20.82 -13.33 -7.58
N SER A 221 -19.67 -13.95 -7.29
CA SER A 221 -19.46 -14.81 -6.12
C SER A 221 -19.31 -14.03 -4.80
N GLY A 222 -19.03 -12.73 -4.88
CA GLY A 222 -18.77 -11.90 -3.71
C GLY A 222 -17.37 -12.09 -3.10
N GLU A 223 -16.47 -12.78 -3.81
CA GLU A 223 -15.06 -12.88 -3.43
C GLU A 223 -14.39 -11.50 -3.46
N LEU A 224 -13.51 -11.22 -2.50
CA LEU A 224 -12.77 -9.97 -2.44
C LEU A 224 -11.40 -10.13 -3.08
N VAL A 225 -10.92 -9.13 -3.82
CA VAL A 225 -9.60 -9.14 -4.45
C VAL A 225 -8.85 -7.84 -4.16
N ALA A 226 -7.57 -7.95 -3.84
CA ALA A 226 -6.66 -6.81 -3.73
C ALA A 226 -5.31 -7.07 -4.42
N THR A 227 -4.69 -6.00 -4.93
CA THR A 227 -3.31 -6.02 -5.41
C THR A 227 -2.40 -5.32 -4.42
N TRP A 228 -1.27 -5.94 -4.09
CA TRP A 228 -0.30 -5.40 -3.15
C TRP A 228 1.13 -5.80 -3.52
N ASP A 229 1.92 -4.83 -3.97
CA ASP A 229 3.36 -5.02 -4.16
C ASP A 229 4.07 -4.83 -2.81
N ILE A 230 5.01 -5.71 -2.51
CA ILE A 230 5.89 -5.64 -1.33
C ILE A 230 7.24 -5.14 -1.81
N VAL A 231 7.72 -4.05 -1.23
CA VAL A 231 9.01 -3.44 -1.57
C VAL A 231 9.93 -3.57 -0.38
N ILE A 232 11.04 -4.28 -0.54
CA ILE A 232 12.04 -4.44 0.53
C ILE A 232 13.34 -3.72 0.16
N GLY A 233 13.97 -3.09 1.16
CA GLY A 233 15.31 -2.53 1.02
C GLY A 233 16.33 -3.47 1.67
N GLY A 234 17.45 -3.69 1.00
CA GLY A 234 18.50 -4.58 1.47
C GLY A 234 18.14 -6.04 1.27
N THR A 235 18.33 -6.58 0.06
CA THR A 235 18.55 -8.02 -0.12
C THR A 235 19.98 -8.39 0.30
N PRO A 236 20.31 -9.67 0.59
CA PRO A 236 21.71 -10.07 0.77
C PRO A 236 22.60 -9.77 -0.45
N GLU A 237 21.98 -9.50 -1.60
CA GLU A 237 22.61 -9.15 -2.86
C GLU A 237 22.76 -7.62 -3.04
N ASP A 238 22.07 -6.82 -2.22
CA ASP A 238 22.22 -5.37 -2.25
C ASP A 238 23.60 -5.01 -1.68
N PRO A 239 24.41 -4.20 -2.38
CA PRO A 239 25.65 -3.70 -1.82
C PRO A 239 25.34 -2.93 -0.53
N GLU A 240 25.99 -3.31 0.57
CA GLU A 240 25.89 -2.63 1.87
C GLU A 240 25.85 -1.12 1.65
N PRO A 241 24.85 -0.41 2.23
CA PRO A 241 24.79 1.04 2.08
C PRO A 241 26.11 1.61 2.57
N ARG A 242 26.83 2.30 1.67
CA ARG A 242 28.12 2.90 1.99
C ARG A 242 27.91 3.77 3.23
N ARG A 243 28.46 3.35 4.37
CA ARG A 243 28.52 4.19 5.56
C ARG A 243 29.27 5.45 5.15
N GLN A 244 28.55 6.55 4.94
CA GLN A 244 29.18 7.85 4.82
C GLN A 244 29.80 8.11 6.19
N GLY A 245 31.12 7.96 6.26
CA GLY A 245 31.89 8.32 7.45
C GLY A 245 31.64 9.79 7.78
N PRO A 246 31.80 10.20 9.04
CA PRO A 246 31.66 11.60 9.42
C PRO A 246 32.60 12.45 8.55
N PRO A 247 32.17 13.65 8.12
CA PRO A 247 33.00 14.53 7.31
C PRO A 247 34.34 14.78 8.03
N PRO A 248 35.46 14.87 7.29
CA PRO A 248 36.75 15.13 7.89
C PRO A 248 36.66 16.43 8.70
N ARG A 249 37.11 16.36 9.96
CA ARG A 249 37.23 17.56 10.80
C ARG A 249 38.20 18.49 10.09
N ARG A 250 37.76 19.72 9.80
CA ARG A 250 38.65 20.77 9.31
C ARG A 250 39.74 20.97 10.37
N GLY A 251 40.98 20.97 9.90
CA GLY A 251 42.18 20.94 10.74
C GLY A 251 42.25 22.08 11.75
N GLU A 252 42.91 21.75 12.85
CA GLU A 252 43.62 22.66 13.75
C GLU A 252 45.13 22.38 13.61
#